data_AF-A0A353SZI0-F1
#
_entry.id   AF-A0A353SZI0-F1
#
_cell.length_a   1.000
_cell.length_b   1.000
_cell.length_c   1.000
_cell.angle_alpha   90.00
_cell.angle_beta   90.00
_cell.angle_gamma   90.00
#
_symmetry.space_group_name_H-M   'P 1'
#
loop_
_entity.id
_entity.type
_entity.pdbx_description
1 polymer ?
#
loop_
_entity_poly.entity_id
_entity_poly.type
_entity_poly.pdbx_seq_one_letter_code
_entity_poly.pdbx_strand_id
1 'polypeptide(L)'
;MIKTEFPWQFLPANLIAYGWHHSRMDSEFERQVGFLLIDVGVETTLNVLRSQPDNFAAVREIKKLLGKLPPGEKGSKPEVKTPNKTDDEKIGFHHLVEISKGLVQDEMEEIDWKKIEYFHNKRNKLYHDGDGVTPWISSTIEYADMALKLLRSALGVDLQPDAWVVLEPQIRTNGFNTDDGLFYSFDSMAKQISGALDELADELSVITEVIRPKYTSRKFLIAIIHIRQDLLGKEDYGDTIEIKAAVREARKQALNDLLGVDLDDFEMIDQIIGDPRYLWFHVGLKKLCGKKFDQEFDEYLSALSFIDDAPLGRIWIKNRNPDGDFVKKTVHDPAEIYNEFSILLAWIERLNQKARAHNKKIDSKTNEK
;
A
#
# COMPACT_ATOMS: atom_id res chain seq x y z
N MET A 1 -0.73 -12.86 -8.75
CA MET A 1 0.48 -12.68 -7.92
C MET A 1 1.68 -13.18 -8.70
N ILE A 2 2.75 -12.38 -8.82
CA ILE A 2 3.97 -12.79 -9.54
C ILE A 2 4.59 -13.98 -8.80
N LYS A 3 4.70 -15.13 -9.48
CA LYS A 3 5.38 -16.29 -8.94
C LYS A 3 6.87 -16.12 -9.15
N THR A 4 7.58 -15.80 -8.07
CA THR A 4 9.04 -15.81 -8.05
C THR A 4 9.54 -17.04 -7.32
N GLU A 5 10.67 -17.59 -7.77
CA GLU A 5 11.30 -18.75 -7.13
C GLU A 5 11.98 -18.34 -5.82
N PHE A 6 12.46 -17.09 -5.74
CA PHE A 6 13.19 -16.57 -4.59
C PHE A 6 12.62 -15.24 -4.08
N PRO A 7 12.74 -14.94 -2.76
CA PRO A 7 12.22 -13.69 -2.19
C PRO A 7 12.83 -12.41 -2.79
N TRP A 8 14.13 -12.41 -3.10
CA TRP A 8 14.82 -11.23 -3.65
C TRP A 8 14.43 -10.90 -5.09
N GLN A 9 13.76 -11.81 -5.80
CA GLN A 9 13.21 -11.57 -7.12
C GLN A 9 11.91 -10.77 -7.09
N PHE A 10 11.18 -10.81 -5.97
CA PHE A 10 9.80 -10.32 -5.87
C PHE A 10 9.70 -8.81 -6.12
N LEU A 11 10.54 -8.01 -5.45
CA LEU A 11 10.50 -6.57 -5.57
C LEU A 11 10.81 -6.06 -7.00
N PRO A 12 11.96 -6.40 -7.62
CA PRO A 12 12.25 -5.94 -8.99
C PRO A 12 11.21 -6.45 -9.99
N ALA A 13 10.70 -7.68 -9.83
CA ALA A 13 9.68 -8.21 -10.71
C ALA A 13 8.35 -7.42 -10.61
N ASN A 14 7.90 -7.08 -9.40
CA ASN A 14 6.70 -6.25 -9.25
C ASN A 14 6.91 -4.85 -9.82
N LEU A 15 8.02 -4.18 -9.51
CA LEU A 15 8.30 -2.83 -10.02
C LEU A 15 8.26 -2.79 -11.55
N ILE A 16 8.91 -3.75 -12.21
CA ILE A 16 8.92 -3.83 -13.68
C ILE A 16 7.53 -4.19 -14.23
N ALA A 17 6.79 -5.10 -13.58
CA ALA A 17 5.44 -5.46 -14.01
C ALA A 17 4.45 -4.28 -13.91
N TYR A 18 4.43 -3.57 -12.78
CA TYR A 18 3.61 -2.37 -12.62
C TYR A 18 4.06 -1.28 -13.60
N GLY A 19 5.36 -1.07 -13.72
CA GLY A 19 5.92 -0.11 -14.66
C GLY A 19 5.51 -0.37 -16.12
N TRP A 20 5.55 -1.64 -16.54
CA TRP A 20 5.05 -2.09 -17.85
C TRP A 20 3.57 -1.75 -18.04
N HIS A 21 2.73 -2.06 -17.06
CA HIS A 21 1.29 -1.81 -17.13
C HIS A 21 0.98 -0.30 -17.27
N HIS A 22 1.55 0.52 -16.39
CA HIS A 22 1.38 1.97 -16.43
C HIS A 22 1.92 2.59 -17.73
N SER A 23 2.98 2.02 -18.32
CA SER A 23 3.54 2.49 -19.59
C SER A 23 2.58 2.42 -20.78
N ARG A 24 1.57 1.54 -20.71
CA ARG A 24 0.60 1.29 -21.80
C ARG A 24 -0.69 2.08 -21.65
N MET A 25 -0.83 2.82 -20.55
CA MET A 25 -1.98 3.69 -20.36
C MET A 25 -1.87 4.96 -21.20
N ASP A 26 -3.03 5.46 -21.65
CA ASP A 26 -3.09 6.66 -22.49
C ASP A 26 -2.89 7.97 -21.70
N SER A 27 -2.69 7.89 -20.39
CA SER A 27 -2.44 9.05 -19.53
C SER A 27 -0.96 9.42 -19.47
N GLU A 28 -0.67 10.71 -19.57
CA GLU A 28 0.67 11.26 -19.43
C GLU A 28 1.28 10.97 -18.06
N PHE A 29 0.49 11.15 -17.00
CA PHE A 29 0.88 10.85 -15.62
C PHE A 29 1.23 9.36 -15.46
N GLU A 30 0.41 8.48 -16.01
CA GLU A 30 0.63 7.03 -15.93
C GLU A 30 1.91 6.62 -16.66
N ARG A 31 2.21 7.24 -17.81
CA ARG A 31 3.49 7.00 -18.49
C ARG A 31 4.69 7.45 -17.66
N GLN A 32 4.59 8.58 -16.95
CA GLN A 32 5.65 9.03 -16.04
C GLN A 32 5.85 8.05 -14.88
N VAL A 33 4.76 7.63 -14.24
CA VAL A 33 4.76 6.62 -13.18
C VAL A 33 5.36 5.30 -13.69
N GLY A 34 4.94 4.85 -14.87
CA GLY A 34 5.46 3.66 -15.51
C GLY A 34 6.97 3.75 -15.74
N PHE A 35 7.44 4.85 -16.33
CA PHE A 35 8.86 5.09 -16.60
C PHE A 35 9.70 5.07 -15.32
N LEU A 36 9.21 5.67 -14.23
CA LEU A 36 9.85 5.64 -12.91
C LEU A 36 9.96 4.24 -12.35
N LEU A 37 8.85 3.51 -12.32
CA LEU A 37 8.80 2.17 -11.75
C LEU A 37 9.73 1.22 -12.53
N ILE A 38 9.80 1.37 -13.85
CA ILE A 38 10.75 0.64 -14.70
C ILE A 38 12.19 0.96 -14.28
N ASP A 39 12.57 2.24 -14.14
CA ASP A 39 13.93 2.64 -13.78
C ASP A 39 14.35 2.11 -12.40
N VAL A 40 13.48 2.28 -11.39
CA VAL A 40 13.72 1.76 -10.03
C VAL A 40 13.78 0.24 -10.05
N GLY A 41 12.94 -0.41 -10.86
CA GLY A 41 12.96 -1.86 -11.08
C GLY A 41 14.28 -2.35 -11.66
N VAL A 42 14.79 -1.67 -12.70
CA VAL A 42 16.11 -1.95 -13.31
C VAL A 42 17.23 -1.77 -12.29
N GLU A 43 17.27 -0.64 -11.57
CA GLU A 43 18.28 -0.39 -10.54
C GLU A 43 18.24 -1.47 -9.44
N THR A 44 17.04 -1.86 -9.01
CA THR A 44 16.84 -2.95 -8.03
C THR A 44 17.35 -4.28 -8.57
N THR A 45 17.06 -4.62 -9.83
CA THR A 45 17.54 -5.84 -10.47
C THR A 45 19.08 -5.89 -10.49
N LEU A 46 19.74 -4.80 -10.87
CA LEU A 46 21.20 -4.74 -10.91
C LEU A 46 21.81 -4.82 -9.49
N ASN A 47 21.17 -4.20 -8.49
CA ASN A 47 21.61 -4.31 -7.10
C ASN A 47 21.50 -5.74 -6.56
N VAL A 48 20.41 -6.45 -6.87
CA VAL A 48 20.26 -7.87 -6.50
C VAL A 48 21.38 -8.69 -7.14
N LEU A 49 21.65 -8.45 -8.43
CA LEU A 49 22.74 -9.13 -9.16
C LEU A 49 24.11 -8.88 -8.50
N ARG A 50 24.39 -7.64 -8.11
CA ARG A 50 25.62 -7.25 -7.41
C ARG A 50 25.74 -7.89 -6.03
N SER A 51 24.67 -7.89 -5.24
CA SER A 51 24.70 -8.37 -3.85
C SER A 51 24.78 -9.89 -3.73
N GLN A 52 24.42 -10.62 -4.77
CA GLN A 52 24.31 -12.09 -4.72
C GLN A 52 24.90 -12.77 -5.96
N PRO A 53 26.20 -12.59 -6.26
CA PRO A 53 26.84 -13.22 -7.42
C PRO A 53 26.81 -14.76 -7.34
N ASP A 54 26.88 -15.32 -6.13
CA ASP A 54 26.84 -16.77 -5.90
C ASP A 54 25.44 -17.36 -6.14
N ASN A 55 24.37 -16.60 -5.89
CA ASN A 55 23.00 -17.02 -6.20
C ASN A 55 22.76 -17.05 -7.71
N PHE A 56 23.50 -16.25 -8.47
CA PHE A 56 23.47 -16.32 -9.92
C PHE A 56 24.09 -17.64 -10.43
N ALA A 57 25.16 -18.12 -9.80
CA ALA A 57 25.69 -19.46 -10.06
C ALA A 57 24.67 -20.56 -9.71
N ALA A 58 23.92 -20.42 -8.61
CA ALA A 58 22.86 -21.34 -8.23
C ALA A 58 21.65 -21.31 -9.20
N VAL A 59 21.22 -20.13 -9.64
CA VAL A 59 20.18 -19.95 -10.67
C VAL A 59 20.65 -20.54 -12.01
N ARG A 60 21.93 -20.38 -12.36
CA ARG A 60 22.55 -21.01 -13.54
C ARG A 60 22.52 -22.53 -13.43
N GLU A 61 22.82 -23.09 -12.26
CA GLU A 61 22.78 -24.54 -12.01
C GLU A 61 21.35 -25.08 -12.07
N ILE A 62 20.37 -24.36 -11.52
CA ILE A 62 18.94 -24.68 -11.63
C ILE A 62 18.46 -24.61 -13.08
N LYS A 63 18.83 -23.58 -13.86
CA LYS A 63 18.48 -23.46 -15.29
C LYS A 63 19.09 -24.59 -16.13
N LYS A 64 20.32 -25.03 -15.80
CA LYS A 64 20.97 -26.21 -16.39
C LYS A 64 20.21 -27.50 -16.04
N LEU A 65 19.83 -27.68 -14.79
CA LEU A 65 19.07 -28.85 -14.33
C LEU A 65 17.64 -28.91 -14.92
N LEU A 66 17.03 -27.75 -15.16
CA LEU A 66 15.70 -27.64 -15.78
C LEU A 66 15.73 -27.74 -17.32
N GLY A 67 16.91 -27.96 -17.94
CA GLY A 67 17.04 -28.15 -19.39
C GLY A 67 16.73 -26.92 -20.24
N LYS A 68 16.77 -25.71 -19.64
CA LYS A 68 16.38 -24.45 -20.31
C LYS A 68 17.56 -23.68 -20.92
N LEU A 69 18.78 -24.19 -20.82
CA LEU A 69 19.98 -23.64 -21.47
C LEU A 69 20.48 -24.62 -22.55
N PRO A 70 20.85 -24.13 -23.75
CA PRO A 70 21.55 -24.96 -24.72
C PRO A 70 22.90 -25.42 -24.14
N PRO A 71 23.40 -26.61 -24.52
CA PRO A 71 24.67 -27.13 -24.03
C PRO A 71 25.83 -26.31 -24.63
N GLY A 72 26.19 -25.22 -23.95
CA GLY A 72 27.32 -24.36 -24.28
C GLY A 72 28.51 -24.57 -23.34
N GLU A 73 29.70 -24.39 -23.91
CA GLU A 73 31.02 -24.84 -23.45
C GLU A 73 31.42 -24.41 -22.04
N LYS A 74 32.36 -25.18 -21.45
CA LYS A 74 33.02 -24.90 -20.17
C LYS A 74 33.86 -23.61 -20.27
N GLY A 75 33.21 -22.46 -20.11
CA GLY A 75 33.89 -21.19 -19.91
C GLY A 75 34.60 -21.16 -18.55
N SER A 76 35.89 -20.83 -18.59
CA SER A 76 36.72 -20.50 -17.43
C SER A 76 36.03 -19.48 -16.53
N LYS A 77 36.01 -19.72 -15.21
CA LYS A 77 35.52 -18.74 -14.21
C LYS A 77 36.23 -17.40 -14.46
N PRO A 78 35.51 -16.31 -14.77
CA PRO A 78 36.14 -15.01 -14.75
C PRO A 78 36.57 -14.71 -13.31
N GLU A 79 37.86 -14.40 -13.11
CA GLU A 79 38.36 -13.76 -11.88
C GLU A 79 37.77 -12.34 -11.82
N VAL A 80 36.47 -12.24 -11.54
CA VAL A 80 35.88 -10.96 -11.16
C VAL A 80 36.35 -10.70 -9.75
N LYS A 81 37.27 -9.74 -9.57
CA LYS A 81 37.57 -9.18 -8.26
C LYS A 81 36.25 -8.64 -7.71
N THR A 82 35.63 -9.40 -6.81
CA THR A 82 34.49 -8.92 -6.06
C THR A 82 34.93 -7.65 -5.35
N PRO A 83 34.27 -6.49 -5.60
CA PRO A 83 34.60 -5.29 -4.86
C PRO A 83 34.46 -5.60 -3.36
N ASN A 84 35.43 -5.15 -2.57
CA ASN A 84 35.47 -5.39 -1.13
C ASN A 84 34.08 -5.08 -0.53
N LYS A 85 33.53 -6.03 0.24
CA LYS A 85 32.22 -5.96 0.91
C LYS A 85 32.06 -4.79 1.91
N THR A 86 33.04 -3.90 2.02
CA THR A 86 33.17 -2.97 3.15
C THR A 86 32.70 -1.54 2.89
N ASP A 87 32.41 -1.17 1.63
CA ASP A 87 31.97 0.19 1.33
C ASP A 87 30.48 0.14 0.95
N ASP A 88 29.61 0.33 1.97
CA ASP A 88 28.18 0.62 1.83
C ASP A 88 27.90 1.98 1.16
N GLU A 89 28.88 2.55 0.45
CA GLU A 89 28.72 3.76 -0.32
C GLU A 89 27.71 3.53 -1.45
N LYS A 90 26.79 4.47 -1.62
CA LYS A 90 25.83 4.45 -2.72
C LYS A 90 26.58 4.48 -4.05
N ILE A 91 26.70 3.31 -4.66
CA ILE A 91 27.27 3.17 -5.98
C ILE A 91 26.34 3.87 -6.99
N GLY A 92 26.89 4.80 -7.77
CA GLY A 92 26.13 5.43 -8.86
C GLY A 92 25.71 4.43 -9.93
N PHE A 93 24.56 4.67 -10.57
CA PHE A 93 23.97 3.75 -11.54
C PHE A 93 24.92 3.31 -12.67
N HIS A 94 25.74 4.24 -13.19
CA HIS A 94 26.74 3.91 -14.21
C HIS A 94 27.73 2.83 -13.73
N HIS A 95 28.22 2.95 -12.50
CA HIS A 95 29.14 1.96 -11.93
C HIS A 95 28.42 0.64 -11.64
N LEU A 96 27.14 0.70 -11.24
CA LEU A 96 26.30 -0.48 -11.07
C LEU A 96 26.12 -1.25 -12.40
N VAL A 97 25.95 -0.54 -13.51
CA VAL A 97 25.90 -1.12 -14.86
C VAL A 97 27.24 -1.76 -15.23
N GLU A 98 28.37 -1.09 -15.00
CA GLU A 98 29.70 -1.65 -15.31
C GLU A 98 30.01 -2.92 -14.50
N ILE A 99 29.70 -2.93 -13.20
CA ILE A 99 29.83 -4.15 -12.37
C ILE A 99 28.94 -5.25 -12.92
N SER A 100 27.69 -4.93 -13.27
CA SER A 100 26.74 -5.90 -13.80
C SER A 100 27.24 -6.47 -15.12
N LYS A 101 27.72 -5.65 -16.07
CA LYS A 101 28.34 -6.13 -17.31
C LYS A 101 29.43 -7.18 -17.03
N GLY A 102 30.32 -6.93 -16.06
CA GLY A 102 31.39 -7.85 -15.71
C GLY A 102 30.92 -9.18 -15.08
N LEU A 103 29.73 -9.21 -14.46
CA LEU A 103 29.19 -10.43 -13.83
C LEU A 103 28.51 -11.37 -14.84
N VAL A 104 27.95 -10.83 -15.92
CA VAL A 104 27.00 -11.55 -16.80
C VAL A 104 27.23 -11.30 -18.30
N GLN A 105 28.43 -10.84 -18.67
CA GLN A 105 28.77 -10.44 -20.05
C GLN A 105 28.39 -11.50 -21.10
N ASP A 106 28.67 -12.78 -20.81
CA ASP A 106 28.45 -13.89 -21.76
C ASP A 106 26.98 -14.32 -21.87
N GLU A 107 26.11 -13.89 -20.95
CA GLU A 107 24.71 -14.36 -20.86
C GLU A 107 23.68 -13.28 -21.19
N MET A 108 24.17 -12.06 -21.48
CA MET A 108 23.36 -10.87 -21.70
C MET A 108 23.63 -10.20 -23.04
N GLU A 109 23.99 -10.98 -24.06
CA GLU A 109 24.19 -10.47 -25.43
C GLU A 109 22.94 -9.72 -25.96
N GLU A 110 21.74 -10.08 -25.47
CA GLU A 110 20.48 -9.44 -25.86
C GLU A 110 20.19 -8.11 -25.15
N ILE A 111 21.02 -7.69 -24.18
CA ILE A 111 20.81 -6.46 -23.42
C ILE A 111 21.61 -5.31 -24.03
N ASP A 112 20.90 -4.28 -24.49
CA ASP A 112 21.52 -3.01 -24.87
C ASP A 112 21.80 -2.14 -23.65
N TRP A 113 22.96 -2.35 -23.04
CA TRP A 113 23.39 -1.63 -21.86
C TRP A 113 23.46 -0.11 -22.06
N LYS A 114 23.90 0.35 -23.24
CA LYS A 114 23.97 1.78 -23.55
C LYS A 114 22.60 2.41 -23.48
N LYS A 115 21.58 1.67 -23.87
CA LYS A 115 20.19 2.11 -23.88
C LYS A 115 19.56 2.09 -22.49
N ILE A 116 19.93 1.14 -21.63
CA ILE A 116 19.59 1.18 -20.20
C ILE A 116 20.12 2.48 -19.57
N GLU A 117 21.40 2.80 -19.82
CA GLU A 117 22.01 4.03 -19.31
C GLU A 117 21.39 5.29 -19.90
N TYR A 118 21.02 5.26 -21.19
CA TYR A 118 20.29 6.34 -21.84
C TYR A 118 18.96 6.63 -21.14
N PHE A 119 18.15 5.61 -20.83
CA PHE A 119 16.86 5.83 -20.17
C PHE A 119 17.01 6.26 -18.71
N HIS A 120 18.00 5.73 -17.99
CA HIS A 120 18.30 6.21 -16.64
C HIS A 120 18.73 7.69 -16.63
N ASN A 121 19.57 8.10 -17.57
CA ASN A 121 19.96 9.50 -17.72
C ASN A 121 18.75 10.37 -18.12
N LYS A 122 17.87 9.85 -18.97
CA LYS A 122 16.61 10.52 -19.31
C LYS A 122 15.76 10.71 -18.05
N ARG A 123 15.62 9.70 -17.19
CA ARG A 123 14.97 9.82 -15.87
C ARG A 123 15.58 10.97 -15.08
N ASN A 124 16.90 11.00 -14.91
CA ASN A 124 17.56 12.03 -14.12
C ASN A 124 17.24 13.45 -14.62
N LYS A 125 17.20 13.66 -15.94
CA LYS A 125 16.77 14.95 -16.52
C LYS A 125 15.31 15.28 -16.21
N LEU A 126 14.41 14.31 -16.32
CA LEU A 126 12.99 14.50 -15.99
C LEU A 126 12.78 14.98 -14.55
N TYR A 127 13.57 14.46 -13.60
CA TYR A 127 13.40 14.77 -12.17
C TYR A 127 14.23 15.94 -11.66
N HIS A 128 15.46 16.09 -12.14
CA HIS A 128 16.39 17.07 -11.60
C HIS A 128 16.41 18.37 -12.40
N ASP A 129 16.19 18.31 -13.71
CA ASP A 129 16.28 19.49 -14.57
C ASP A 129 14.90 20.16 -14.78
N GLY A 130 13.81 19.48 -14.36
CA GLY A 130 12.46 20.03 -14.44
C GLY A 130 11.98 20.25 -15.88
N ASP A 131 12.60 19.56 -16.86
CA ASP A 131 12.29 19.70 -18.29
C ASP A 131 10.80 19.49 -18.59
N GLY A 132 10.05 18.80 -17.71
CA GLY A 132 8.59 18.63 -17.82
C GLY A 132 8.14 17.79 -19.01
N VAL A 133 9.08 17.34 -19.86
CA VAL A 133 8.79 16.56 -21.07
C VAL A 133 8.51 15.12 -20.71
N THR A 134 7.25 14.72 -20.67
CA THR A 134 6.91 13.30 -20.45
C THR A 134 7.55 12.39 -21.48
N PRO A 135 8.13 11.24 -21.08
CA PRO A 135 8.65 10.26 -22.02
C PRO A 135 7.55 9.80 -22.99
N TRP A 136 7.88 9.80 -24.28
CA TRP A 136 7.04 9.25 -25.34
C TRP A 136 6.67 7.80 -25.03
N ILE A 137 5.44 7.40 -25.35
CA ILE A 137 4.95 6.03 -25.13
C ILE A 137 5.89 4.99 -25.73
N SER A 138 6.43 5.23 -26.93
CA SER A 138 7.40 4.37 -27.59
C SER A 138 8.69 4.21 -26.79
N SER A 139 9.21 5.30 -26.22
CA SER A 139 10.39 5.25 -25.34
C SER A 139 10.12 4.48 -24.05
N THR A 140 8.95 4.66 -23.45
CA THR A 140 8.60 3.97 -22.20
C THR A 140 8.42 2.48 -22.43
N ILE A 141 7.69 2.08 -23.49
CA ILE A 141 7.53 0.67 -23.87
C ILE A 141 8.88 0.04 -24.19
N GLU A 142 9.72 0.74 -24.95
CA GLU A 142 11.05 0.26 -25.30
C GLU A 142 11.95 0.09 -24.06
N TYR A 143 11.83 0.96 -23.06
CA TYR A 143 12.55 0.78 -21.80
C TYR A 143 12.01 -0.41 -21.00
N ALA A 144 10.69 -0.56 -20.96
CA ALA A 144 10.01 -1.64 -20.28
C ALA A 144 10.40 -3.01 -20.87
N ASP A 145 10.48 -3.12 -22.20
CA ASP A 145 10.96 -4.31 -22.91
C ASP A 145 12.39 -4.69 -22.50
N MET A 146 13.28 -3.69 -22.36
CA MET A 146 14.64 -3.94 -21.90
C MET A 146 14.69 -4.35 -20.44
N ALA A 147 13.87 -3.76 -19.58
CA ALA A 147 13.77 -4.15 -18.18
C ALA A 147 13.28 -5.59 -18.03
N LEU A 148 12.30 -6.03 -18.84
CA LEU A 148 11.84 -7.41 -18.88
C LEU A 148 12.96 -8.38 -19.30
N LYS A 149 13.72 -8.04 -20.34
CA LYS A 149 14.89 -8.82 -20.77
C LYS A 149 15.94 -8.90 -19.68
N LEU A 150 16.26 -7.75 -19.06
CA LEU A 150 17.20 -7.70 -17.95
C LEU A 150 16.74 -8.57 -16.79
N LEU A 151 15.48 -8.48 -16.38
CA LEU A 151 14.94 -9.28 -15.29
C LEU A 151 15.02 -10.78 -15.57
N ARG A 152 14.70 -11.19 -16.81
CA ARG A 152 14.78 -12.59 -17.25
C ARG A 152 16.23 -13.09 -17.27
N SER A 153 17.15 -12.31 -17.81
CA SER A 153 18.55 -12.71 -17.91
C SER A 153 19.24 -12.65 -16.54
N ALA A 154 19.03 -11.59 -15.77
CA ALA A 154 19.69 -11.33 -14.48
C ALA A 154 19.14 -12.17 -13.34
N LEU A 155 17.83 -12.40 -13.30
CA LEU A 155 17.18 -13.07 -12.17
C LEU A 155 16.44 -14.34 -12.57
N GLY A 156 16.34 -14.69 -13.85
CA GLY A 156 15.59 -15.87 -14.29
C GLY A 156 14.08 -15.74 -14.17
N VAL A 157 13.57 -14.52 -13.96
CA VAL A 157 12.13 -14.27 -13.85
C VAL A 157 11.59 -13.92 -15.22
N ASP A 158 10.75 -14.79 -15.77
CA ASP A 158 10.04 -14.56 -17.02
C ASP A 158 8.67 -13.96 -16.71
N LEU A 159 8.57 -12.65 -16.84
CA LEU A 159 7.29 -11.95 -16.77
C LEU A 159 6.64 -12.03 -18.15
N GLN A 160 5.48 -12.68 -18.23
CA GLN A 160 4.63 -12.68 -19.40
C GLN A 160 3.67 -11.49 -19.32
N PRO A 161 4.03 -10.30 -19.84
CA PRO A 161 3.39 -9.03 -19.49
C PRO A 161 1.89 -9.02 -19.81
N ASP A 162 1.51 -9.70 -20.90
CA ASP A 162 0.13 -9.82 -21.38
C ASP A 162 -0.70 -10.87 -20.62
N ALA A 163 -0.06 -11.78 -19.87
CA ALA A 163 -0.74 -12.72 -18.97
C ALA A 163 -1.06 -12.06 -17.61
N TRP A 164 -0.46 -10.91 -17.32
CA TRP A 164 -0.85 -10.08 -16.20
C TRP A 164 -1.98 -9.17 -16.67
N VAL A 165 -3.20 -9.64 -16.47
CA VAL A 165 -4.21 -8.70 -15.98
C VAL A 165 -3.65 -8.23 -14.64
N VAL A 166 -2.97 -7.10 -14.63
CA VAL A 166 -2.71 -6.39 -13.39
C VAL A 166 -4.07 -6.30 -12.73
N LEU A 167 -4.17 -6.84 -11.51
CA LEU A 167 -5.29 -6.58 -10.62
C LEU A 167 -5.22 -5.10 -10.26
N GLU A 168 -5.44 -4.23 -11.24
CA GLU A 168 -6.03 -2.96 -10.95
C GLU A 168 -7.37 -3.28 -10.29
N PRO A 169 -7.68 -2.67 -9.15
CA PRO A 169 -9.07 -2.51 -8.78
C PRO A 169 -9.73 -1.91 -10.02
N GLN A 170 -10.65 -2.62 -10.68
CA GLN A 170 -11.38 -2.10 -11.82
C GLN A 170 -12.28 -0.95 -11.35
N ILE A 171 -11.67 0.22 -11.15
CA ILE A 171 -12.30 1.52 -10.99
C ILE A 171 -12.07 2.25 -12.31
N ARG A 172 -12.62 1.68 -13.41
CA ARG A 172 -13.08 2.44 -14.58
C ARG A 172 -14.22 1.68 -15.23
N THR A 173 -15.42 2.11 -14.84
CA THR A 173 -16.58 2.29 -15.72
C THR A 173 -16.33 1.93 -17.19
N ASN A 174 -16.86 0.79 -17.66
CA ASN A 174 -17.45 0.67 -18.99
C ASN A 174 -18.15 -0.69 -19.14
N GLY A 175 -19.47 -0.65 -19.40
CA GLY A 175 -20.19 -1.73 -20.07
C GLY A 175 -20.60 -2.91 -19.19
N PHE A 176 -21.59 -2.70 -18.33
CA PHE A 176 -22.33 -3.74 -17.63
C PHE A 176 -22.93 -4.76 -18.61
N ASN A 177 -22.46 -6.01 -18.58
CA ASN A 177 -23.22 -7.17 -19.03
C ASN A 177 -23.30 -8.17 -17.88
N THR A 178 -24.51 -8.59 -17.59
CA THR A 178 -24.98 -9.11 -16.29
C THR A 178 -24.84 -10.61 -16.08
N ASP A 179 -24.03 -11.31 -16.89
CA ASP A 179 -24.08 -12.79 -16.92
C ASP A 179 -22.88 -13.52 -16.31
N ASP A 180 -21.77 -12.84 -16.01
CA ASP A 180 -20.62 -13.45 -15.35
C ASP A 180 -20.48 -12.92 -13.92
N GLY A 181 -20.88 -13.75 -12.95
CA GLY A 181 -21.02 -13.43 -11.53
C GLY A 181 -19.90 -12.58 -10.94
N LEU A 182 -20.26 -11.36 -10.51
CA LEU A 182 -19.43 -10.46 -9.74
C LEU A 182 -19.04 -11.09 -8.39
N PHE A 183 -17.82 -11.61 -8.32
CA PHE A 183 -17.08 -11.62 -7.06
C PHE A 183 -16.19 -10.39 -7.04
N TYR A 184 -16.62 -9.32 -6.34
CA TYR A 184 -15.63 -8.36 -5.85
C TYR A 184 -14.63 -9.14 -5.00
N SER A 185 -13.34 -8.93 -5.21
CA SER A 185 -12.37 -9.43 -4.24
C SER A 185 -12.66 -8.77 -2.89
N PHE A 186 -12.50 -9.50 -1.79
CA PHE A 186 -12.67 -8.93 -0.45
C PHE A 186 -11.80 -7.69 -0.22
N ASP A 187 -10.62 -7.65 -0.86
CA ASP A 187 -9.76 -6.46 -0.92
C ASP A 187 -10.43 -5.25 -1.59
N SER A 188 -11.13 -5.44 -2.71
CA SER A 188 -11.88 -4.36 -3.37
C SER A 188 -13.04 -3.85 -2.50
N MET A 189 -13.75 -4.75 -1.82
CA MET A 189 -14.81 -4.38 -0.88
C MET A 189 -14.25 -3.59 0.31
N ALA A 190 -13.16 -4.07 0.92
CA ALA A 190 -12.49 -3.41 2.04
C ALA A 190 -12.00 -2.01 1.64
N LYS A 191 -11.40 -1.87 0.45
CA LYS A 191 -10.99 -0.57 -0.10
C LYS A 191 -12.17 0.39 -0.30
N GLN A 192 -13.31 -0.10 -0.78
CA GLN A 192 -14.51 0.71 -0.95
C GLN A 192 -15.07 1.20 0.40
N ILE A 193 -15.18 0.32 1.40
CA ILE A 193 -15.61 0.73 2.75
C ILE A 193 -14.62 1.71 3.36
N SER A 194 -13.31 1.45 3.23
CA SER A 194 -12.25 2.33 3.72
C SER A 194 -12.36 3.73 3.11
N GLY A 195 -12.48 3.83 1.78
CA GLY A 195 -12.65 5.11 1.09
C GLY A 195 -13.94 5.84 1.52
N ALA A 196 -15.04 5.11 1.72
CA ALA A 196 -16.29 5.70 2.18
C ALA A 196 -16.20 6.20 3.64
N LEU A 197 -15.46 5.49 4.51
CA LEU A 197 -15.16 5.93 5.87
C LEU A 197 -14.24 7.14 5.90
N ASP A 198 -13.27 7.23 4.99
CA ASP A 198 -12.40 8.40 4.85
C ASP A 198 -13.23 9.65 4.50
N GLU A 199 -14.14 9.54 3.53
CA GLU A 199 -15.08 10.63 3.21
C GLU A 199 -15.93 11.02 4.43
N LEU A 200 -16.41 10.04 5.20
CA LEU A 200 -17.20 10.31 6.41
C LEU A 200 -16.37 10.97 7.50
N ALA A 201 -15.13 10.55 7.68
CA ALA A 201 -14.20 11.18 8.62
C ALA A 201 -13.99 12.66 8.28
N ASP A 202 -13.81 12.98 6.99
CA ASP A 202 -13.65 14.37 6.54
C ASP A 202 -14.89 15.21 6.82
N GLU A 203 -16.09 14.69 6.54
CA GLU A 203 -17.34 15.40 6.83
C GLU A 203 -17.56 15.60 8.34
N LEU A 204 -17.22 14.59 9.15
CA LEU A 204 -17.30 14.67 10.61
C LEU A 204 -16.20 15.56 11.20
N SER A 205 -15.07 15.75 10.52
CA SER A 205 -14.01 16.67 10.95
C SER A 205 -14.52 18.11 10.99
N VAL A 206 -15.33 18.53 10.02
CA VAL A 206 -15.95 19.87 9.99
C VAL A 206 -16.90 20.07 11.17
N ILE A 207 -17.74 19.06 11.46
CA ILE A 207 -18.64 19.09 12.63
C ILE A 207 -17.81 19.15 13.92
N THR A 208 -16.74 18.37 13.99
CA THR A 208 -15.85 18.31 15.15
C THR A 208 -15.12 19.63 15.36
N GLU A 209 -14.65 20.29 14.30
CA GLU A 209 -14.01 21.61 14.36
C GLU A 209 -14.94 22.63 15.01
N VAL A 210 -16.25 22.62 14.70
CA VAL A 210 -17.21 23.54 15.33
C VAL A 210 -17.44 23.26 16.82
N ILE A 211 -17.39 22.00 17.26
CA ILE A 211 -17.72 21.61 18.64
C ILE A 211 -16.47 21.60 19.54
N ARG A 212 -15.34 21.16 18.98
CA ARG A 212 -14.04 20.92 19.62
C ARG A 212 -12.90 21.25 18.62
N PRO A 213 -12.67 22.54 18.28
CA PRO A 213 -11.60 22.97 17.35
C PRO A 213 -10.22 22.39 17.66
N LYS A 214 -9.95 22.16 18.96
CA LYS A 214 -8.69 21.57 19.42
C LYS A 214 -8.41 20.22 18.76
N TYR A 215 -9.42 19.37 18.56
CA TYR A 215 -9.27 17.96 18.14
C TYR A 215 -8.95 17.78 16.66
N THR A 216 -9.19 18.82 15.87
CA THR A 216 -8.93 18.89 14.42
C THR A 216 -7.71 19.77 14.12
N SER A 217 -7.17 20.46 15.12
CA SER A 217 -5.98 21.28 14.96
C SER A 217 -4.73 20.45 14.66
N ARG A 218 -3.86 20.97 13.79
CA ARG A 218 -2.55 20.35 13.49
C ARG A 218 -1.70 20.09 14.73
N LYS A 219 -1.74 21.00 15.71
CA LYS A 219 -0.99 20.88 16.97
C LYS A 219 -1.44 19.64 17.77
N PHE A 220 -2.74 19.37 17.79
CA PHE A 220 -3.29 18.19 18.44
C PHE A 220 -2.88 16.91 17.73
N LEU A 221 -2.98 16.86 16.39
CA LEU A 221 -2.54 15.70 15.60
C LEU A 221 -1.06 15.37 15.81
N ILE A 222 -0.18 16.39 15.84
CA ILE A 222 1.24 16.22 16.15
C ILE A 222 1.43 15.65 17.56
N ALA A 223 0.66 16.13 18.55
CA ALA A 223 0.75 15.61 19.92
C ALA A 223 0.34 14.13 20.01
N ILE A 224 -0.70 13.70 19.29
CA ILE A 224 -1.06 12.28 19.21
C ILE A 224 0.07 11.45 18.59
N ILE A 225 0.68 11.94 17.50
CA ILE A 225 1.82 11.26 16.86
C ILE A 225 2.98 11.08 17.85
N HIS A 226 3.30 12.10 18.66
CA HIS A 226 4.33 11.97 19.70
C HIS A 226 3.94 10.95 20.78
N ILE A 227 2.70 10.97 21.29
CA ILE A 227 2.22 9.96 22.25
C ILE A 227 2.40 8.55 21.66
N ARG A 228 2.06 8.37 20.38
CA ARG A 228 2.24 7.11 19.66
C ARG A 228 3.71 6.71 19.55
N GLN A 229 4.59 7.61 19.12
CA GLN A 229 6.01 7.32 18.91
C GLN A 229 6.77 7.06 20.22
N ASP A 230 6.54 7.88 21.25
CA ASP A 230 7.25 7.80 22.53
C ASP A 230 6.93 6.50 23.31
N LEU A 231 5.80 5.86 22.98
CA LEU A 231 5.25 4.72 23.70
C LEU A 231 5.11 3.45 22.83
N LEU A 232 5.42 3.50 21.51
CA LEU A 232 5.50 2.32 20.64
C LEU A 232 6.82 1.55 20.80
N GLY A 233 7.94 2.26 21.00
CA GLY A 233 9.27 1.64 21.11
C GLY A 233 9.54 0.90 22.43
N LYS A 234 8.56 0.84 23.34
CA LYS A 234 8.66 0.23 24.67
C LYS A 234 7.81 -1.03 24.84
N GLU A 235 7.32 -1.60 23.74
CA GLU A 235 6.56 -2.87 23.73
C GLU A 235 7.31 -4.00 22.99
N ASP A 236 8.56 -3.75 22.56
CA ASP A 236 9.35 -4.71 21.79
C ASP A 236 9.96 -5.80 22.69
N TYR A 237 9.59 -7.05 22.38
CA TYR A 237 10.17 -8.33 22.82
C TYR A 237 10.89 -8.37 24.19
N GLY A 238 10.13 -8.69 25.24
CA GLY A 238 10.68 -9.09 26.55
C GLY A 238 10.03 -8.43 27.76
N ASP A 239 9.13 -7.47 27.53
CA ASP A 239 8.53 -6.69 28.61
C ASP A 239 7.60 -7.51 29.51
N THR A 240 7.77 -7.32 30.82
CA THR A 240 6.90 -7.91 31.84
C THR A 240 5.48 -7.35 31.74
N ILE A 241 4.49 -8.07 32.29
CA ILE A 241 3.09 -7.62 32.38
C ILE A 241 3.00 -6.22 33.02
N GLU A 242 3.87 -5.94 33.98
CA GLU A 242 3.95 -4.66 34.70
C GLU A 242 4.37 -3.50 33.78
N ILE A 243 5.34 -3.73 32.88
CA ILE A 243 5.78 -2.71 31.91
C ILE A 243 4.65 -2.39 30.94
N LYS A 244 3.94 -3.40 30.43
CA LYS A 244 2.78 -3.19 29.53
C LYS A 244 1.65 -2.41 30.22
N ALA A 245 1.36 -2.73 31.48
CA ALA A 245 0.38 -1.99 32.26
C ALA A 245 0.82 -0.53 32.47
N ALA A 246 2.08 -0.29 32.82
CA ALA A 246 2.64 1.05 32.99
C ALA A 246 2.61 1.88 31.69
N VAL A 247 2.92 1.27 30.54
CA VAL A 247 2.84 1.92 29.23
C VAL A 247 1.40 2.30 28.89
N ARG A 248 0.43 1.40 29.14
CA ARG A 248 -1.01 1.69 28.93
C ARG A 248 -1.50 2.84 29.80
N GLU A 249 -1.14 2.85 31.09
CA GLU A 249 -1.48 3.96 31.99
C GLU A 249 -0.83 5.27 31.55
N ALA A 250 0.43 5.23 31.08
CA ALA A 250 1.09 6.42 30.54
C ALA A 250 0.39 6.96 29.27
N ARG A 251 -0.07 6.07 28.37
CA ARG A 251 -0.88 6.44 27.19
C ARG A 251 -2.19 7.10 27.60
N LYS A 252 -2.91 6.48 28.55
CA LYS A 252 -4.15 7.01 29.11
C LYS A 252 -3.94 8.40 29.70
N GLN A 253 -2.96 8.56 30.58
CA GLN A 253 -2.66 9.85 31.22
C GLN A 253 -2.32 10.93 30.18
N ALA A 254 -1.41 10.63 29.24
CA ALA A 254 -1.00 11.58 28.22
C ALA A 254 -2.17 12.01 27.30
N LEU A 255 -3.03 11.06 26.91
CA LEU A 255 -4.20 11.37 26.11
C LEU A 255 -5.25 12.17 26.90
N ASN A 256 -5.48 11.82 28.16
CA ASN A 256 -6.41 12.54 29.05
C ASN A 256 -5.95 13.98 29.29
N ASP A 257 -4.66 14.20 29.53
CA ASP A 257 -4.07 15.55 29.63
C ASP A 257 -4.23 16.35 28.33
N LEU A 258 -4.05 15.68 27.19
CA LEU A 258 -4.22 16.29 25.88
C LEU A 258 -5.69 16.63 25.58
N LEU A 259 -6.64 15.77 25.94
CA LEU A 259 -8.06 15.96 25.66
C LEU A 259 -8.76 16.85 26.70
N GLY A 260 -8.24 16.91 27.93
CA GLY A 260 -8.89 17.52 29.09
C GLY A 260 -10.11 16.73 29.56
N VAL A 261 -10.11 15.40 29.39
CA VAL A 261 -11.18 14.49 29.85
C VAL A 261 -10.55 13.29 30.53
N ASP A 262 -11.35 12.55 31.30
CA ASP A 262 -10.94 11.29 31.94
C ASP A 262 -11.53 10.11 31.16
N LEU A 263 -10.79 9.61 30.16
CA LEU A 263 -11.11 8.36 29.49
C LEU A 263 -10.54 7.19 30.30
N ASP A 264 -11.38 6.18 30.53
CA ASP A 264 -10.99 4.95 31.26
C ASP A 264 -11.00 3.69 30.37
N ASP A 265 -11.49 3.83 29.14
CA ASP A 265 -11.52 2.73 28.17
C ASP A 265 -10.21 2.67 27.38
N PHE A 266 -9.35 1.72 27.75
CA PHE A 266 -8.06 1.51 27.09
C PHE A 266 -8.18 1.16 25.60
N GLU A 267 -9.23 0.47 25.17
CA GLU A 267 -9.41 0.12 23.77
C GLU A 267 -9.70 1.38 22.94
N MET A 268 -10.59 2.24 23.45
CA MET A 268 -10.86 3.54 22.84
C MET A 268 -9.60 4.44 22.82
N ILE A 269 -8.81 4.43 23.89
CA ILE A 269 -7.56 5.19 23.98
C ILE A 269 -6.57 4.73 22.92
N ASP A 270 -6.33 3.41 22.81
CA ASP A 270 -5.42 2.85 21.81
C ASP A 270 -5.92 3.14 20.38
N GLN A 271 -7.24 3.10 20.14
CA GLN A 271 -7.83 3.45 18.84
C GLN A 271 -7.62 4.94 18.49
N ILE A 272 -7.81 5.86 19.43
CA ILE A 272 -7.56 7.30 19.21
C ILE A 272 -6.08 7.59 18.95
N ILE A 273 -5.18 6.92 19.66
CA ILE A 273 -3.73 7.09 19.49
C ILE A 273 -3.29 6.50 18.14
N GLY A 274 -3.86 5.35 17.76
CA GLY A 274 -3.61 4.71 16.47
C GLY A 274 -4.11 5.55 15.30
N ASP A 275 -5.31 6.12 15.43
CA ASP A 275 -5.98 6.94 14.42
C ASP A 275 -6.81 8.07 15.07
N PRO A 276 -6.35 9.33 15.00
CA PRO A 276 -7.07 10.48 15.54
C PRO A 276 -8.48 10.67 14.96
N ARG A 277 -8.77 10.12 13.76
CA ARG A 277 -10.10 10.19 13.13
C ARG A 277 -11.16 9.53 14.00
N TYR A 278 -10.77 8.56 14.82
CA TYR A 278 -11.65 7.91 15.78
C TYR A 278 -12.32 8.91 16.73
N LEU A 279 -11.61 9.98 17.10
CA LEU A 279 -12.15 11.07 17.91
C LEU A 279 -13.19 11.91 17.15
N TRP A 280 -13.00 12.10 15.84
CA TRP A 280 -13.95 12.80 14.98
C TRP A 280 -15.23 11.97 14.80
N PHE A 281 -15.09 10.65 14.65
CA PHE A 281 -16.23 9.73 14.69
C PHE A 281 -16.98 9.85 16.01
N HIS A 282 -16.29 9.78 17.14
CA HIS A 282 -16.93 9.87 18.44
C HIS A 282 -17.66 11.21 18.65
N VAL A 283 -17.00 12.35 18.41
CA VAL A 283 -17.58 13.68 18.64
C VAL A 283 -18.62 14.03 17.58
N GLY A 284 -18.27 13.84 16.31
CA GLY A 284 -19.10 14.15 15.16
C GLY A 284 -20.36 13.29 15.09
N LEU A 285 -20.25 11.96 15.22
CA LEU A 285 -21.43 11.08 15.24
C LEU A 285 -22.31 11.34 16.46
N LYS A 286 -21.73 11.59 17.64
CA LYS A 286 -22.52 11.92 18.83
C LYS A 286 -23.37 13.17 18.62
N LYS A 287 -22.82 14.18 17.93
CA LYS A 287 -23.58 15.36 17.51
C LYS A 287 -24.66 15.01 16.49
N LEU A 288 -24.32 14.23 15.48
CA LEU A 288 -25.17 13.95 14.33
C LEU A 288 -26.35 13.03 14.68
N CYS A 289 -26.10 12.01 15.51
CA CYS A 289 -27.00 10.91 15.78
C CYS A 289 -27.71 11.05 17.14
N GLY A 290 -27.19 11.87 18.06
CA GLY A 290 -27.81 12.12 19.36
C GLY A 290 -28.06 10.82 20.13
N LYS A 291 -29.32 10.50 20.41
CA LYS A 291 -29.71 9.28 21.14
C LYS A 291 -29.36 7.97 20.43
N LYS A 292 -29.11 8.01 19.12
CA LYS A 292 -28.70 6.83 18.34
C LYS A 292 -27.19 6.66 18.26
N PHE A 293 -26.42 7.47 19.01
CA PHE A 293 -24.97 7.46 18.94
C PHE A 293 -24.38 6.06 19.13
N ASP A 294 -24.73 5.37 20.22
CA ASP A 294 -24.13 4.07 20.54
C ASP A 294 -24.38 3.05 19.42
N GLN A 295 -25.60 3.00 18.88
CA GLN A 295 -25.93 2.13 17.75
C GLN A 295 -25.10 2.47 16.50
N GLU A 296 -25.00 3.74 16.12
CA GLU A 296 -24.28 4.13 14.90
C GLU A 296 -22.76 3.97 15.09
N PHE A 297 -22.28 4.07 16.34
CA PHE A 297 -20.87 3.83 16.67
C PHE A 297 -20.51 2.34 16.65
N ASP A 298 -21.43 1.46 17.06
CA ASP A 298 -21.27 0.01 16.89
C ASP A 298 -21.14 -0.40 15.42
N GLU A 299 -21.91 0.23 14.53
CA GLU A 299 -21.84 -0.01 13.08
C GLU A 299 -20.50 0.47 12.51
N TYR A 300 -19.99 1.61 12.97
CA TYR A 300 -18.66 2.09 12.62
C TYR A 300 -17.57 1.08 13.02
N LEU A 301 -17.62 0.56 14.25
CA LEU A 301 -16.70 -0.49 14.70
C LEU A 301 -16.82 -1.77 13.87
N SER A 302 -18.03 -2.10 13.40
CA SER A 302 -18.27 -3.24 12.51
C SER A 302 -17.64 -3.02 11.14
N ALA A 303 -17.72 -1.81 10.60
CA ALA A 303 -17.07 -1.43 9.35
C ALA A 303 -15.54 -1.51 9.44
N LEU A 304 -14.94 -1.08 10.55
CA LEU A 304 -13.49 -1.21 10.78
C LEU A 304 -13.06 -2.68 10.85
N SER A 305 -13.77 -3.51 11.63
CA SER A 305 -13.48 -4.94 11.69
C SER A 305 -13.60 -5.60 10.32
N PHE A 306 -14.59 -5.21 9.51
CA PHE A 306 -14.69 -5.71 8.14
C PHE A 306 -13.44 -5.39 7.32
N ILE A 307 -12.92 -4.15 7.38
CA ILE A 307 -11.72 -3.74 6.63
C ILE A 307 -10.50 -4.57 7.05
N ASP A 308 -10.31 -4.78 8.35
CA ASP A 308 -9.14 -5.48 8.88
C ASP A 308 -9.18 -6.99 8.56
N ASP A 309 -10.36 -7.61 8.64
CA ASP A 309 -10.48 -9.05 8.54
C ASP A 309 -10.74 -9.54 7.09
N ALA A 310 -11.36 -8.70 6.23
CA ALA A 310 -11.69 -9.05 4.85
C ALA A 310 -10.49 -9.54 4.01
N PRO A 311 -9.29 -8.92 4.07
CA PRO A 311 -8.10 -9.43 3.38
C PRO A 311 -7.67 -10.83 3.85
N LEU A 312 -8.03 -11.21 5.07
CA LEU A 312 -7.72 -12.51 5.67
C LEU A 312 -8.76 -13.59 5.33
N GLY A 313 -9.80 -13.24 4.57
CA GLY A 313 -10.93 -14.13 4.28
C GLY A 313 -11.70 -14.52 5.54
N ARG A 314 -11.58 -13.73 6.61
CA ARG A 314 -12.33 -13.87 7.85
C ARG A 314 -13.26 -12.68 7.88
N ILE A 315 -14.56 -12.88 7.93
CA ILE A 315 -15.47 -11.75 8.14
C ILE A 315 -16.27 -12.09 9.37
N TRP A 316 -16.14 -11.22 10.36
CA TRP A 316 -16.89 -11.30 11.59
C TRP A 316 -18.10 -10.40 11.45
N ILE A 317 -19.25 -11.02 11.27
CA ILE A 317 -20.50 -10.26 11.32
C ILE A 317 -20.87 -10.12 12.78
N LYS A 318 -21.06 -8.89 13.22
CA LYS A 318 -21.73 -8.57 14.46
C LYS A 318 -23.23 -8.75 14.25
N ASN A 319 -23.72 -9.99 14.36
CA ASN A 319 -25.17 -10.20 14.36
C ASN A 319 -25.70 -9.82 15.74
N ARG A 320 -26.65 -8.87 15.79
CA ARG A 320 -27.44 -8.66 17.01
C ARG A 320 -28.36 -9.87 17.14
N ASN A 321 -28.17 -10.66 18.18
CA ASN A 321 -29.22 -11.60 18.58
C ASN A 321 -30.48 -10.80 18.96
N PRO A 322 -31.66 -11.45 19.07
CA PRO A 322 -32.89 -10.78 19.49
C PRO A 322 -32.79 -10.04 20.84
N ASP A 323 -31.82 -10.41 21.66
CA ASP A 323 -31.54 -9.85 22.98
C ASP A 323 -30.58 -8.64 22.95
N GLY A 324 -30.02 -8.31 21.77
CA GLY A 324 -29.11 -7.19 21.56
C GLY A 324 -27.62 -7.50 21.74
N ASP A 325 -27.25 -8.74 22.06
CA ASP A 325 -25.85 -9.16 22.16
C ASP A 325 -25.24 -9.39 20.78
N PHE A 326 -23.96 -9.03 20.68
CA PHE A 326 -23.16 -9.25 19.49
C PHE A 326 -22.56 -10.65 19.49
N VAL A 327 -22.98 -11.49 18.55
CA VAL A 327 -22.35 -12.79 18.32
C VAL A 327 -21.37 -12.68 17.17
N LYS A 328 -20.08 -12.92 17.44
CA LYS A 328 -19.06 -13.06 16.39
C LYS A 328 -19.31 -14.36 15.62
N LYS A 329 -19.80 -14.26 14.39
CA LYS A 329 -19.93 -15.39 13.46
C LYS A 329 -18.88 -15.24 12.36
N THR A 330 -18.05 -16.26 12.16
CA THR A 330 -17.22 -16.37 10.97
C THR A 330 -18.12 -16.73 9.79
N VAL A 331 -18.12 -15.89 8.76
CA VAL A 331 -18.87 -16.16 7.54
C VAL A 331 -17.95 -16.65 6.45
N HIS A 332 -18.33 -17.78 5.87
CA HIS A 332 -17.64 -18.39 4.74
C HIS A 332 -18.46 -18.30 3.44
N ASP A 333 -19.74 -17.96 3.54
CA ASP A 333 -20.61 -17.79 2.38
C ASP A 333 -20.40 -16.41 1.74
N PRO A 334 -19.91 -16.34 0.49
CA PRO A 334 -19.72 -15.08 -0.21
C PRO A 334 -20.98 -14.23 -0.37
N ALA A 335 -22.16 -14.84 -0.45
CA ALA A 335 -23.42 -14.11 -0.55
C ALA A 335 -23.74 -13.35 0.74
N GLU A 336 -23.52 -13.99 1.90
CA GLU A 336 -23.68 -13.39 3.21
C GLU A 336 -22.66 -12.24 3.39
N ILE A 337 -21.41 -12.42 2.94
CA ILE A 337 -20.40 -11.36 2.94
C ILE A 337 -20.80 -10.16 2.08
N TYR A 338 -21.25 -10.42 0.86
CA TYR A 338 -21.67 -9.35 -0.06
C TYR A 338 -22.86 -8.55 0.51
N ASN A 339 -23.78 -9.24 1.17
CA ASN A 339 -24.91 -8.60 1.86
C ASN A 339 -24.42 -7.66 2.97
N GLU A 340 -23.50 -8.10 3.82
CA GLU A 340 -22.93 -7.24 4.87
C GLU A 340 -22.18 -6.05 4.32
N PHE A 341 -21.34 -6.27 3.29
CA PHE A 341 -20.67 -5.19 2.59
C PHE A 341 -21.67 -4.13 2.11
N SER A 342 -22.78 -4.57 1.51
CA SER A 342 -23.83 -3.68 1.00
C SER A 342 -24.54 -2.92 2.13
N ILE A 343 -24.81 -3.59 3.26
CA ILE A 343 -25.42 -2.97 4.45
C ILE A 343 -24.50 -1.88 5.02
N LEU A 344 -23.21 -2.21 5.21
CA LEU A 344 -22.21 -1.27 5.74
C LEU A 344 -22.03 -0.07 4.82
N LEU A 345 -21.93 -0.30 3.50
CA LEU A 345 -21.75 0.79 2.54
C LEU A 345 -22.98 1.72 2.53
N ALA A 346 -24.19 1.18 2.49
CA ALA A 346 -25.42 1.97 2.56
C ALA A 346 -25.55 2.73 3.88
N TRP A 347 -25.08 2.15 4.99
CA TRP A 347 -25.00 2.80 6.29
C TRP A 347 -24.04 4.01 6.26
N ILE A 348 -22.84 3.86 5.71
CA ILE A 348 -21.85 4.94 5.58
C ILE A 348 -22.40 6.07 4.70
N GLU A 349 -22.94 5.75 3.52
CA GLU A 349 -23.50 6.73 2.60
C GLU A 349 -24.61 7.58 3.23
N ARG A 350 -25.49 6.93 4.01
CA ARG A 350 -26.55 7.61 4.76
C ARG A 350 -25.97 8.60 5.78
N LEU A 351 -24.92 8.22 6.50
CA LEU A 351 -24.26 9.12 7.46
C LEU A 351 -23.54 10.26 6.75
N ASN A 352 -22.89 9.99 5.63
CA ASN A 352 -22.26 11.01 4.78
C ASN A 352 -23.27 12.07 4.33
N GLN A 353 -24.44 11.65 3.83
CA GLN A 353 -25.50 12.58 3.44
C GLN A 353 -26.00 13.42 4.62
N LYS A 354 -26.17 12.82 5.80
CA LYS A 354 -26.55 13.55 7.02
C LYS A 354 -25.49 14.56 7.44
N ALA A 355 -24.21 14.18 7.41
CA ALA A 355 -23.10 15.05 7.76
C ALA A 355 -22.98 16.24 6.78
N ARG A 356 -23.02 15.99 5.48
CA ARG A 356 -23.08 17.03 4.43
C ARG A 356 -24.24 18.01 4.63
N ALA A 357 -25.43 17.49 4.95
CA ALA A 357 -26.60 18.33 5.23
C ALA A 357 -26.42 19.17 6.50
N HIS A 358 -25.67 18.68 7.50
CA HIS A 358 -25.32 19.43 8.69
C HIS A 358 -24.29 20.52 8.40
N ASN A 359 -23.24 20.19 7.63
CA ASN A 359 -22.18 21.11 7.23
C ASN A 359 -22.73 22.30 6.43
N LYS A 360 -23.64 22.05 5.47
CA LYS A 360 -24.36 23.14 4.77
C LYS A 360 -25.08 24.12 5.71
N LYS A 361 -25.63 23.62 6.83
CA LYS A 361 -26.28 24.49 7.84
C LYS A 361 -25.26 25.28 8.65
N ILE A 362 -24.08 24.72 8.91
CA ILE A 362 -22.97 25.44 9.55
C ILE A 362 -22.55 26.61 8.63
N ASP A 363 -22.30 26.34 7.35
CA ASP A 363 -21.87 27.36 6.38
C ASP A 363 -22.86 28.52 6.26
N SER A 364 -24.16 28.20 6.17
CA SER A 364 -25.20 29.22 6.09
C SER A 364 -25.21 30.18 7.29
N LYS A 365 -24.95 29.66 8.50
CA LYS A 365 -24.92 30.48 9.73
C LYS A 365 -23.65 31.31 9.86
N THR A 366 -22.55 30.86 9.26
CA THR A 366 -21.29 31.61 9.27
C THR A 366 -21.36 32.80 8.33
N ASN A 367 -22.04 32.66 7.17
CA ASN A 367 -22.20 33.75 6.20
C ASN A 367 -23.19 34.85 6.63
N GLU A 368 -24.05 34.59 7.61
CA GLU A 368 -24.98 35.58 8.18
C GLU A 368 -24.35 36.46 9.27
N LYS A 369 -23.15 36.12 9.74
CA LYS A 369 -22.40 36.86 10.77
C LYS A 369 -21.26 37.64 10.15
#